data_AF-A0A933D1I3-F1
#
_entry.id   AF-A0A933D1I3-F1
#
_cell.length_a   1.000
_cell.length_b   1.000
_cell.length_c   1.000
_cell.angle_alpha   90.00
_cell.angle_beta   90.00
_cell.angle_gamma   90.00
#
_symmetry.space_group_name_H-M   'P 1'
#
loop_
_entity.id
_entity.type
_entity.pdbx_description
1 polymer ?
#
loop_
_entity_poly.entity_id
_entity_poly.type
_entity_poly.pdbx_seq_one_letter_code
_entity_poly.pdbx_strand_id
1 'polypeptide(L)' 'MTCAVCGCIDKFDYHISDSVWEKVVPTRYRKRVVCLACFDEFAFEKEINYSDSIDVLYFAGEQAIFKFRTVSAEDV' A
#
# COMPACT_ATOMS: atom_id res chain seq x y z
N MET A 1 8.98 9.89 0.99
CA MET A 1 9.64 8.93 1.90
C MET A 1 10.24 7.80 1.08
N THR A 2 11.16 6.99 1.61
CA THR A 2 11.81 5.89 0.87
C THR A 2 11.32 4.54 1.39
N CYS A 3 10.91 3.63 0.49
CA CYS A 3 10.49 2.29 0.85
C CYS A 3 11.66 1.48 1.44
N ALA A 4 11.47 0.89 2.61
CA ALA A 4 12.49 0.09 3.29
C ALA A 4 12.75 -1.29 2.65
N VAL A 5 11.91 -1.70 1.69
CA VAL A 5 12.03 -2.98 0.96
C VAL A 5 12.83 -2.76 -0.32
N CYS A 6 12.35 -1.90 -1.23
CA CYS A 6 12.96 -1.70 -2.55
C CYS A 6 13.88 -0.48 -2.65
N GLY A 7 13.89 0.43 -1.66
CA GLY A 7 14.71 1.65 -1.70
C GLY A 7 14.20 2.76 -2.63
N CYS A 8 13.08 2.54 -3.32
CA CYS A 8 12.46 3.55 -4.17
C CYS A 8 11.78 4.65 -3.36
N ILE A 9 11.70 5.85 -3.94
CA ILE A 9 10.92 6.95 -3.37
C ILE A 9 9.44 6.58 -3.50
N ASP A 10 8.76 6.53 -2.36
CA ASP A 10 7.33 6.33 -2.30
C ASP A 10 6.60 7.61 -2.74
N LYS A 11 5.62 7.42 -3.62
CA LYS A 11 4.79 8.46 -4.22
C LYS A 11 3.31 8.27 -3.91
N PHE A 12 2.96 7.16 -3.27
CA PHE A 12 1.59 6.86 -2.90
C PHE A 12 1.46 6.83 -1.39
N ASP A 13 0.54 7.63 -0.86
CA ASP A 13 0.14 7.57 0.53
C ASP A 13 -1.14 6.75 0.61
N TYR A 14 -1.16 5.71 1.44
CA TYR A 14 -2.28 4.79 1.56
C TYR A 14 -2.51 4.41 3.02
N HIS A 15 -3.78 4.29 3.38
CA HIS A 15 -4.19 3.82 4.70
C HIS A 15 -4.78 2.42 4.62
N ILE A 16 -4.34 1.56 5.54
CA ILE A 16 -4.87 0.23 5.74
C ILE A 16 -4.89 -0.09 7.23
N SER A 17 -5.87 -0.89 7.67
CA SER A 17 -5.96 -1.25 9.09
C SER A 17 -4.71 -1.98 9.59
N ASP A 18 -4.32 -1.72 10.84
CA ASP A 18 -3.19 -2.37 11.50
C ASP A 18 -3.29 -3.91 11.43
N SER A 19 -4.51 -4.44 11.54
CA SER A 19 -4.75 -5.88 11.48
C SER A 19 -4.36 -6.52 10.14
N VAL A 20 -4.52 -5.80 9.03
CA VAL A 20 -4.12 -6.28 7.69
C VAL A 20 -2.63 -6.01 7.49
N TRP A 21 -2.15 -4.84 7.92
CA TRP A 21 -0.73 -4.49 7.91
C TRP A 21 0.13 -5.55 8.61
N GLU A 22 -0.24 -5.99 9.80
CA GLU A 22 0.52 -6.99 10.55
C GLU A 22 0.51 -8.37 9.91
N LYS A 23 -0.58 -8.75 9.22
CA LYS A 23 -0.67 -10.02 8.49
C LYS A 23 0.21 -10.01 7.24
N VAL A 24 0.20 -8.90 6.50
CA VAL A 24 0.88 -8.74 5.22
C VAL A 24 2.37 -8.44 5.40
N VAL A 25 2.72 -7.45 6.23
CA VAL A 25 4.08 -6.91 6.30
C VAL A 25 4.97 -7.72 7.27
N PRO A 26 6.15 -8.19 6.82
CA PRO A 26 7.11 -8.87 7.68
C PRO A 26 7.54 -8.02 8.89
N THR A 27 7.72 -8.64 10.05
CA THR A 27 8.00 -7.94 11.33
C THR A 27 9.14 -6.92 11.26
N ARG A 28 10.20 -7.21 10.48
CA ARG A 28 11.35 -6.32 10.28
C ARG A 28 11.01 -4.99 9.57
N TYR A 29 9.90 -4.94 8.86
CA TYR A 29 9.44 -3.76 8.09
C TYR A 29 8.23 -3.06 8.71
N ARG A 30 7.55 -3.64 9.70
CA ARG A 30 6.29 -3.10 10.25
C ARG A 30 6.37 -1.68 10.84
N LYS A 31 7.56 -1.24 11.27
CA LYS A 31 7.82 0.12 11.78
C LYS A 31 8.52 1.02 10.76
N ARG A 32 8.50 0.64 9.48
CA ARG A 32 9.14 1.36 8.38
C ARG A 32 8.14 1.60 7.27
N VAL A 33 8.46 2.54 6.40
CA VAL A 33 7.66 2.83 5.20
C VAL A 33 7.81 1.67 4.21
N VAL A 34 6.68 1.15 3.73
CA VAL A 34 6.60 0.16 2.66
C VAL A 34 5.71 0.78 1.58
N CYS A 35 6.21 0.93 0.36
CA CYS A 35 5.39 1.45 -0.73
C CYS A 35 4.29 0.45 -1.11
N LEU A 36 3.21 0.94 -1.71
CA LEU A 36 2.06 0.12 -2.07
C LEU A 36 2.44 -1.09 -2.94
N ALA A 37 3.40 -0.94 -3.87
CA ALA A 37 3.85 -2.05 -4.72
C ALA A 37 4.50 -3.19 -3.93
N CYS A 38 5.37 -2.89 -2.95
CA CYS A 38 5.97 -3.92 -2.10
C CYS A 38 4.95 -4.52 -1.12
N PHE A 39 3.98 -3.71 -0.67
CA PHE A 39 2.87 -4.22 0.14
C PHE A 39 2.01 -5.21 -0.65
N ASP A 40 1.68 -4.88 -1.90
CA ASP A 40 0.91 -5.72 -2.82
C ASP A 40 1.60 -7.07 -3.06
N GLU A 41 2.91 -7.06 -3.31
CA GLU A 41 3.71 -8.28 -3.47
C GLU A 41 3.68 -9.16 -2.21
N PHE A 42 3.84 -8.57 -1.02
CA PHE A 42 3.71 -9.32 0.23
C PHE A 42 2.30 -9.89 0.44
N ALA A 43 1.26 -9.15 0.04
CA ALA A 43 -0.11 -9.61 0.15
C ALA A 43 -0.37 -10.78 -0.80
N PHE A 44 0.14 -10.69 -2.03
CA PHE A 44 0.10 -11.74 -3.04
C PHE A 44 0.82 -13.01 -2.58
N GLU A 45 2.06 -12.91 -2.08
CA GLU A 45 2.83 -14.04 -1.53
C GLU A 45 2.12 -14.75 -0.37
N LYS A 46 1.25 -14.03 0.35
CA LYS A 46 0.49 -14.54 1.51
C LYS A 46 -0.94 -14.91 1.16
N GLU A 47 -1.35 -14.78 -0.09
CA GLU A 47 -2.72 -15.01 -0.56
C GLU A 47 -3.77 -14.18 0.21
N ILE A 48 -3.41 -12.95 0.62
CA ILE A 48 -4.29 -12.04 1.34
C ILE A 48 -4.90 -11.05 0.35
N ASN A 49 -6.21 -11.14 0.13
CA ASN A 49 -6.94 -10.08 -0.56
C ASN A 49 -7.19 -8.90 0.39
N TYR A 50 -6.69 -7.72 0.02
CA TYR A 50 -6.84 -6.47 0.77
C TYR A 50 -7.55 -5.37 -0.03
N SER A 51 -8.15 -5.69 -1.19
CA SER A 51 -8.81 -4.73 -2.08
C SER A 51 -9.82 -3.83 -1.35
N ASP A 52 -10.55 -4.42 -0.40
CA ASP A 52 -11.62 -3.76 0.35
C ASP A 52 -11.10 -3.13 1.66
N SER A 53 -9.79 -3.23 1.90
CA SER A 53 -9.14 -2.75 3.13
C SER A 53 -8.38 -1.44 2.95
N ILE A 54 -8.22 -0.95 1.70
CA ILE A 54 -7.64 0.38 1.46
C ILE A 54 -8.75 1.42 1.58
N ASP A 55 -8.74 2.16 2.69
CA ASP A 55 -9.75 3.20 2.94
C ASP A 55 -9.55 4.38 1.99
N VAL A 56 -8.30 4.80 1.80
CA VAL A 56 -7.93 5.88 0.89
C VAL A 56 -6.53 5.69 0.32
N LEU A 57 -6.39 5.96 -0.98
CA LEU A 57 -5.13 6.02 -1.71
C LEU A 57 -4.94 7.43 -2.31
N TYR A 58 -3.78 8.02 -2.10
CA TYR A 58 -3.39 9.30 -2.69
C TYR A 58 -2.08 9.16 -3.46
N PHE A 59 -1.98 9.84 -4.60
CA PHE A 59 -0.68 10.20 -5.16
C PHE A 59 -0.22 11.49 -4.50
N ALA A 60 0.93 11.46 -3.82
CA ALA A 60 1.54 12.58 -3.12
C ALA A 60 2.65 13.19 -3.97
N GLY A 61 2.25 13.94 -5.01
CA GLY A 61 3.17 14.70 -5.85
C GLY A 61 3.50 16.07 -5.26
N GLU A 62 4.63 16.65 -5.68
CA GLU A 62 5.07 17.99 -5.24
C GLU A 62 4.16 19.11 -5.78
N GLN A 63 3.56 18.92 -6.95
CA GLN A 63 2.73 19.94 -7.62
C GLN A 63 1.23 19.66 -7.52
N ALA A 64 0.84 18.42 -7.25
CA ALA A 64 -0.56 18.00 -7.22
C ALA A 64 -0.73 16.75 -6.35
N ILE A 65 -1.89 16.65 -5.72
CA ILE A 65 -2.34 15.47 -4.98
C ILE A 65 -3.57 14.92 -5.69
N PHE A 66 -3.55 13.63 -6.04
CA PHE A 66 -4.70 12.94 -6.61
C PHE A 66 -5.23 11.93 -5.61
N LYS A 67 -6.56 11.87 -5.44
CA LYS A 67 -7.22 10.84 -4.65
C LYS A 67 -7.72 9.74 -5.59
N PHE A 68 -7.37 8.50 -5.31
CA PHE A 68 -7.85 7.33 -6.04
C PHE A 68 -9.02 6.70 -5.27
N ARG A 69 -9.91 6.08 -6.02
CA ARG A 69 -10.91 5.14 -5.49
C ARG A 69 -10.57 3.77 -6.04
N THR A 70 -10.63 2.76 -5.19
CA THR A 70 -10.61 1.38 -5.65
C THR A 70 -11.83 1.15 -6.52
N VAL A 71 -11.64 0.39 -7.58
CA VAL A 71 -12.70 -0.09 -8.48
C VAL A 71 -12.64 -1.61 -8.47
N SER A 72 -13.81 -2.26 -8.52
CA SER A 72 -13.89 -3.70 -8.67
C SER A 72 -13.38 -4.06 -10.06
N ALA A 73 -12.81 -5.26 -10.25
CA ALA A 73 -12.45 -5.72 -11.60
C ALA A 73 -13.67 -5.80 -12.55
N GLU A 74 -14.88 -5.80 -11.98
CA GLU A 74 -16.17 -5.76 -12.68
C GLU A 74 -16.55 -4.34 -13.18
N ASP A 75 -15.85 -3.30 -12.73
CA ASP A 75 -16.12 -1.89 -13.02
C ASP A 75 -15.23 -1.29 -14.14
N VAL A 76 -14.39 -2.10 -14.80
CA VAL A 76 -13.41 -1.67 -15.84
C VAL A 76 -13.74 -2.25 -17.20
#